data_AF-T1BGZ6-F1
#
_entry.id   AF-T1BGZ6-F1
#
_cell.length_a   1.000
_cell.length_b   1.000
_cell.length_c   1.000
_cell.angle_alpha   90.00
_cell.angle_beta   90.00
_cell.angle_gamma   90.00
#
_symmetry.space_group_name_H-M   'P 1'
#
loop_
_entity.id
_entity.type
_entity.pdbx_description
1 polymer ?
#
loop_
_entity_poly.entity_id
_entity_poly.type
_entity_poly.pdbx_seq_one_letter_code
_entity_poly.pdbx_strand_id
1 'polypeptide(L)'
;MPIVLHRPVEGKIKTCHILRSSTGKWWATLSCENVEEQILPTNPLPVGIDVGIRTFAALSDGTEIPNPTFLKRSAKRLAQAQRKLELQEKGSPEREKAKKIVAKVHERISNQRSDFAHQESRKIVNQYGRIFVEDITVNEMNSHRCLNRS
;
A
#
# COMPACT_ATOMS: atom_id res chain seq x y z
N MET A 1 -20.59 17.74 5.33
CA MET A 1 -19.48 17.12 4.56
C MET A 1 -20.04 15.93 3.81
N PRO A 2 -19.80 15.79 2.49
CA PRO A 2 -20.20 14.60 1.75
C PRO A 2 -19.37 13.40 2.22
N ILE A 3 -20.04 12.26 2.46
CA ILE A 3 -19.40 10.99 2.81
C ILE A 3 -19.25 10.18 1.52
N VAL A 4 -18.04 9.71 1.24
CA VAL A 4 -17.77 8.77 0.14
C VAL A 4 -17.73 7.37 0.74
N LEU A 5 -18.76 6.57 0.47
CA LEU A 5 -18.84 5.21 0.96
C LEU A 5 -18.22 4.25 -0.07
N HIS A 6 -17.22 3.46 0.35
CA HIS A 6 -16.55 2.50 -0.52
C HIS A 6 -17.47 1.33 -0.93
N ARG A 7 -18.26 0.81 0.02
CA ARG A 7 -19.24 -0.26 -0.17
C ARG A 7 -20.40 -0.09 0.82
N PRO A 8 -21.61 -0.58 0.51
CA PRO A 8 -22.70 -0.64 1.48
C PRO A 8 -22.26 -1.27 2.79
N VAL A 9 -22.79 -0.77 3.91
CA VAL A 9 -22.52 -1.37 5.22
C VAL A 9 -23.44 -2.57 5.39
N GLU A 10 -22.84 -3.73 5.56
CA GLU A 10 -23.53 -5.00 5.76
C GLU A 10 -23.35 -5.46 7.21
N GLY A 11 -24.32 -6.20 7.72
CA GLY A 11 -24.30 -6.71 9.09
C GLY A 11 -24.47 -5.63 10.16
N LYS A 12 -24.08 -5.95 11.39
CA LYS A 12 -24.19 -5.07 12.56
C LYS A 12 -22.85 -4.40 12.84
N ILE A 13 -22.82 -3.07 12.88
CA ILE A 13 -21.61 -2.32 13.24
C ILE A 13 -21.25 -2.60 14.71
N LYS A 14 -20.03 -3.08 14.94
CA LYS A 14 -19.48 -3.31 16.28
C LYS A 14 -18.59 -2.16 16.72
N THR A 15 -17.67 -1.74 15.87
CA THR A 15 -16.71 -0.66 16.16
C THR A 15 -16.58 0.29 14.98
N CYS A 16 -16.36 1.57 15.29
CA CYS A 16 -16.04 2.60 14.33
C CYS A 16 -14.71 3.24 14.72
N HIS A 17 -13.72 3.14 13.84
CA HIS A 17 -12.42 3.78 14.01
C HIS A 17 -12.35 5.01 13.11
N ILE A 18 -12.23 6.19 13.73
CA ILE A 18 -12.09 7.46 13.00
C ILE A 18 -10.60 7.82 12.96
N LEU A 19 -10.07 7.96 11.75
CA LEU A 19 -8.68 8.34 11.50
C LEU A 19 -8.63 9.68 10.77
N ARG A 20 -7.79 10.59 11.27
CA ARG A 20 -7.39 11.79 10.53
C ARG A 20 -5.98 11.63 10.00
N SER A 21 -5.84 11.61 8.68
CA SER A 21 -4.52 11.56 8.03
C SER A 21 -3.74 12.86 8.23
N SER A 22 -2.42 12.79 8.09
CA SER A 22 -1.50 13.94 8.15
C SER A 22 -1.75 15.01 7.08
N THR A 23 -2.49 14.67 6.02
CA THR A 23 -2.92 15.60 4.97
C THR A 23 -4.28 16.23 5.25
N GLY A 24 -4.94 15.85 6.35
CA GLY A 24 -6.19 16.40 6.83
C GLY A 24 -7.44 15.67 6.37
N LYS A 25 -7.31 14.56 5.63
CA LYS A 25 -8.45 13.70 5.24
C LYS A 25 -8.93 12.88 6.43
N TRP A 26 -10.25 12.70 6.51
CA TRP A 26 -10.91 11.87 7.50
C TRP A 26 -11.31 10.53 6.89
N TRP A 27 -11.10 9.46 7.64
CA TRP A 27 -11.50 8.10 7.32
C TRP A 27 -12.30 7.53 8.47
N ALA A 28 -13.34 6.75 8.15
CA ALA A 28 -14.09 5.98 9.12
C ALA A 28 -14.06 4.51 8.69
N THR A 29 -13.47 3.66 9.52
CA THR A 29 -13.44 2.21 9.30
C THR A 29 -14.45 1.56 10.23
N LEU A 30 -15.40 0.83 9.64
CA LEU A 30 -16.46 0.14 10.35
C LEU A 30 -16.16 -1.36 10.38
N SER A 31 -15.99 -1.91 11.58
CA SER A 31 -15.93 -3.36 11.77
C SER A 31 -17.34 -3.86 12.04
N CYS A 32 -17.81 -4.76 11.17
CA CYS A 32 -19.18 -5.27 11.21
C CYS A 32 -19.19 -6.77 11.50
N GLU A 33 -20.17 -7.22 12.28
CA GLU A 33 -20.46 -8.62 12.57
C GLU A 33 -21.67 -9.10 11.77
N ASN A 34 -21.87 -10.42 11.69
CA ASN A 34 -22.99 -11.04 11.00
C ASN A 34 -23.08 -10.64 9.51
N VAL A 35 -21.92 -10.47 8.87
CA VAL A 35 -21.81 -10.32 7.42
C VAL A 35 -21.82 -11.72 6.82
N GLU A 36 -22.66 -11.94 5.81
CA GLU A 36 -22.76 -13.24 5.14
C GLU A 36 -21.44 -13.59 4.45
N GLU A 37 -20.93 -14.80 4.69
CA GLU A 37 -19.68 -15.24 4.08
C GLU A 37 -19.90 -15.60 2.61
N GLN A 38 -19.14 -14.95 1.72
CA GLN A 38 -19.09 -15.36 0.32
C GLN A 38 -18.04 -16.46 0.15
N ILE A 39 -18.52 -17.68 -0.05
CA ILE A 39 -17.67 -18.83 -0.38
C ILE A 39 -17.26 -18.71 -1.84
N LEU A 40 -15.95 -18.59 -2.09
CA LEU A 40 -15.41 -18.62 -3.44
C LEU A 40 -15.35 -20.07 -3.95
N PRO A 41 -15.57 -20.31 -5.27
CA PRO A 41 -15.44 -21.64 -5.84
C PRO A 41 -14.01 -22.17 -5.66
N THR A 42 -13.89 -23.46 -5.32
CA THR A 42 -12.59 -24.08 -5.09
C THR A 42 -11.79 -24.16 -6.39
N ASN A 43 -10.55 -23.68 -6.35
CA ASN A 43 -9.62 -23.78 -7.46
C ASN A 43 -8.42 -24.65 -7.05
N PRO A 44 -8.18 -25.82 -7.68
CA PRO A 44 -7.10 -26.70 -7.26
C PRO A 44 -5.71 -26.23 -7.69
N LEU A 45 -5.59 -25.21 -8.55
CA LEU A 45 -4.32 -24.77 -9.14
C LEU A 45 -3.34 -24.24 -8.08
N PRO A 46 -2.13 -24.81 -8.00
CA PRO A 46 -1.07 -24.31 -7.14
C PRO A 46 -0.19 -23.27 -7.84
N VAL A 47 0.35 -22.32 -7.07
CA VAL A 47 1.42 -21.42 -7.50
C VAL A 47 2.41 -21.16 -6.37
N GLY A 48 3.70 -21.17 -6.68
CA GLY A 48 4.76 -20.66 -5.81
C GLY A 48 5.05 -19.20 -6.15
N ILE A 49 5.25 -18.36 -5.13
CA ILE A 49 5.61 -16.94 -5.26
C ILE A 49 6.99 -16.73 -4.65
N ASP A 50 7.93 -16.31 -5.49
CA ASP A 50 9.23 -15.77 -5.08
C ASP A 50 9.16 -14.23 -5.16
N VAL A 51 9.32 -13.52 -4.05
CA VAL A 51 9.29 -12.06 -4.03
C VAL A 51 10.69 -11.48 -4.15
N GLY A 52 10.90 -10.72 -5.21
CA GLY A 52 12.19 -10.12 -5.54
C GLY A 52 12.25 -8.63 -5.25
N ILE A 53 13.45 -8.07 -5.48
CA ILE A 53 13.66 -6.62 -5.45
C ILE A 53 13.72 -6.02 -6.86
N ARG A 54 14.31 -6.76 -7.81
CA ARG A 54 14.41 -6.37 -9.22
C ARG A 54 13.06 -6.53 -9.94
N THR A 55 12.49 -7.72 -9.85
CA THR A 55 11.10 -8.04 -10.16
C THR A 55 10.33 -8.02 -8.85
N PHE A 56 9.04 -7.64 -8.86
CA PHE A 56 8.24 -7.60 -7.63
C PHE A 56 7.95 -9.01 -7.12
N ALA A 57 7.56 -9.90 -8.02
CA ALA A 57 7.42 -11.32 -7.75
C ALA A 57 7.61 -12.13 -9.03
N ALA A 58 8.15 -13.34 -8.90
CA ALA A 58 8.14 -14.36 -9.93
C ALA A 58 7.24 -15.51 -9.47
N LEU A 59 6.37 -15.96 -10.35
CA LEU A 59 5.47 -17.07 -10.10
C LEU A 59 6.03 -18.36 -10.72
N SER A 60 5.75 -19.49 -10.09
CA SER A 60 6.24 -20.81 -10.55
C SER A 60 5.68 -21.25 -11.91
N ASP A 61 4.64 -20.57 -12.41
CA ASP A 61 4.08 -20.74 -13.76
C ASP A 61 4.88 -20.00 -14.85
N GLY A 62 5.94 -19.27 -14.46
CA GLY A 62 6.76 -18.46 -15.35
C GLY A 62 6.30 -16.99 -15.48
N THR A 63 5.22 -16.59 -14.80
CA THR A 63 4.75 -15.21 -14.81
C THR A 63 5.65 -14.33 -13.94
N GLU A 64 6.16 -13.23 -14.51
CA GLU A 64 6.89 -12.20 -13.76
C GLU A 64 6.02 -10.97 -13.53
N ILE A 65 5.93 -10.56 -12.26
CA ILE A 65 5.30 -9.31 -11.86
C ILE A 65 6.40 -8.24 -11.80
N PRO A 66 6.36 -7.21 -12.67
CA PRO A 66 7.40 -6.18 -12.69
C PRO A 66 7.30 -5.27 -11.46
N ASN A 67 8.45 -4.78 -10.98
CA ASN A 67 8.46 -3.77 -9.93
C ASN A 67 8.13 -2.38 -10.54
N PRO A 68 7.01 -1.73 -10.14
CA PRO A 68 6.59 -0.45 -10.70
C PRO A 68 7.50 0.72 -10.30
N THR A 69 8.38 0.56 -9.31
CA THR A 69 9.35 1.56 -8.84
C THR A 69 8.76 2.92 -8.45
N PHE A 70 7.63 2.91 -7.74
CA PHE A 70 6.90 4.14 -7.36
C PHE A 70 7.76 5.15 -6.60
N LEU A 71 8.66 4.66 -5.74
CA LEU A 71 9.55 5.51 -4.96
C LEU A 71 10.55 6.24 -5.87
N LYS A 72 11.21 5.53 -6.79
CA LYS A 72 12.13 6.14 -7.77
C LYS A 72 11.44 7.23 -8.58
N ARG A 73 10.24 6.94 -9.10
CA ARG A 73 9.45 7.91 -9.89
C ARG A 73 9.07 9.16 -9.10
N SER A 74 8.83 9.00 -7.80
CA SER A 74 8.44 10.10 -6.91
C SER A 74 9.63 10.80 -6.22
N ALA A 75 10.84 10.25 -6.32
CA ALA A 75 12.02 10.70 -5.57
C ALA A 75 12.36 12.17 -5.82
N LYS A 76 12.34 12.63 -7.09
CA LYS A 76 12.60 14.04 -7.44
C LYS A 76 11.60 14.97 -6.75
N ARG A 77 10.31 14.62 -6.77
CA ARG A 77 9.24 15.43 -6.16
C ARG A 77 9.34 15.43 -4.64
N LEU A 78 9.67 14.29 -4.04
CA LEU A 78 9.88 14.17 -2.60
C LEU A 78 11.08 15.00 -2.14
N ALA A 79 12.23 14.90 -2.82
CA ALA A 79 13.42 15.68 -2.51
C ALA A 79 13.17 17.19 -2.63
N GLN A 80 12.45 17.64 -3.67
CA GLN A 80 12.08 19.04 -3.81
C GLN A 80 11.17 19.52 -2.67
N ALA A 81 10.20 18.71 -2.25
CA ALA A 81 9.31 19.05 -1.13
C ALA A 81 10.06 19.10 0.21
N GLN A 82 10.96 18.14 0.45
CA GLN A 82 11.80 18.10 1.65
C GLN A 82 12.76 19.30 1.71
N ARG A 83 13.44 19.65 0.61
CA ARG A 83 14.31 20.83 0.56
C ARG A 83 13.54 22.12 0.85
N LYS A 84 12.33 22.28 0.29
CA LYS A 84 11.48 23.44 0.58
C LYS A 84 11.10 23.52 2.05
N LEU A 85 10.83 22.38 2.70
CA LEU A 85 10.51 22.30 4.12
C LEU A 85 11.71 22.69 5.00
N GLU A 86 12.91 22.24 4.65
CA GLU A 86 14.14 22.55 5.40
C GLU A 86 14.48 24.04 5.37
N LEU A 87 14.19 24.71 4.26
CA LEU A 87 14.38 26.15 4.11
C LEU A 87 13.39 27.00 4.94
N GLN A 88 12.32 26.41 5.47
CA GLN A 88 11.35 27.17 6.28
C GLN A 88 11.76 27.20 7.75
N GLU A 89 11.58 28.36 8.38
CA GLU A 89 11.81 28.55 9.81
C GLU A 89 10.94 27.61 10.67
N LYS A 90 11.52 27.06 11.74
CA LYS A 90 10.80 26.18 12.66
C LYS A 90 9.63 26.93 13.32
N GLY A 91 8.43 26.35 13.25
CA GLY A 91 7.22 26.95 13.85
C GLY A 91 6.50 27.95 12.95
N SER A 92 7.04 28.33 11.79
CA SER A 92 6.36 29.26 10.89
C SER A 92 5.12 28.63 10.24
N PRO A 93 4.07 29.43 9.94
CA PRO A 93 2.91 28.97 9.17
C PRO A 93 3.29 28.36 7.81
N GLU A 94 4.34 28.88 7.18
CA GLU A 94 4.90 28.41 5.90
C GLU A 94 5.50 27.02 6.04
N ARG A 95 6.19 26.74 7.16
CA ARG A 95 6.71 25.41 7.45
C ARG A 95 5.59 24.39 7.60
N GLU A 96 4.48 24.74 8.26
CA GLU A 96 3.32 23.84 8.37
C GLU A 96 2.68 23.55 7.01
N LYS A 97 2.61 24.55 6.11
CA LYS A 97 2.18 24.33 4.72
C LYS A 97 3.14 23.39 3.98
N ALA A 98 4.45 23.58 4.14
CA ALA A 98 5.48 22.71 3.54
C ALA A 98 5.42 21.27 4.08
N LYS A 99 5.21 21.07 5.39
CA LYS A 99 5.03 19.75 6.00
C LYS A 99 3.84 19.01 5.39
N LYS A 100 2.72 19.69 5.20
CA LYS A 100 1.53 19.11 4.53
C LYS A 100 1.83 18.69 3.09
N ILE A 101 2.67 19.42 2.35
CA ILE A 101 3.08 19.03 1.00
C ILE A 101 3.92 17.75 1.04
N VAL A 102 4.90 17.65 1.94
CA VAL A 102 5.70 16.43 2.13
C VAL A 102 4.80 15.24 2.50
N ALA A 103 3.87 15.44 3.43
CA ALA A 103 2.88 14.44 3.82
C ALA A 103 2.03 13.95 2.64
N LYS A 104 1.58 14.86 1.75
CA LYS A 104 0.83 14.50 0.53
C LYS A 104 1.66 13.66 -0.44
N VAL A 105 2.96 13.92 -0.56
CA VAL A 105 3.83 13.11 -1.42
C VAL A 105 3.99 11.70 -0.83
N HIS A 106 4.24 11.58 0.47
CA HIS A 106 4.31 10.28 1.14
C HIS A 106 3.00 9.50 1.06
N GLU A 107 1.86 10.17 1.31
CA GLU A 107 0.54 9.55 1.21
C GLU A 107 0.30 8.99 -0.20
N ARG A 108 0.67 9.75 -1.25
CA ARG A 108 0.53 9.28 -2.64
C ARG A 108 1.39 8.04 -2.91
N ILE A 109 2.65 8.02 -2.48
CA ILE A 109 3.54 6.87 -2.65
C ILE A 109 2.99 5.65 -1.91
N SER A 110 2.53 5.84 -0.67
CA SER A 110 1.95 4.77 0.13
C SER A 110 0.71 4.19 -0.55
N ASN A 111 -0.21 5.05 -0.99
CA ASN A 111 -1.44 4.61 -1.65
C ASN A 111 -1.16 3.87 -2.96
N GLN A 112 -0.18 4.31 -3.76
CA GLN A 112 0.23 3.61 -4.99
C GLN A 112 0.79 2.21 -4.70
N ARG A 113 1.62 2.08 -3.66
CA ARG A 113 2.19 0.78 -3.26
C ARG A 113 1.11 -0.17 -2.77
N SER A 114 0.19 0.32 -1.92
CA SER A 114 -0.92 -0.46 -1.41
C SER A 114 -1.88 -0.89 -2.52
N ASP A 115 -2.26 0.04 -3.41
CA ASP A 115 -3.14 -0.24 -4.55
C ASP A 115 -2.54 -1.33 -5.45
N PHE A 116 -1.27 -1.20 -5.82
CA PHE A 116 -0.57 -2.21 -6.61
C PHE A 116 -0.57 -3.58 -5.91
N ALA A 117 -0.18 -3.63 -4.64
CA ALA A 117 -0.15 -4.89 -3.88
C ALA A 117 -1.55 -5.53 -3.79
N HIS A 118 -2.61 -4.73 -3.57
CA HIS A 118 -3.99 -5.23 -3.52
C HIS A 118 -4.47 -5.74 -4.87
N GLN A 119 -4.15 -5.05 -5.96
CA GLN A 119 -4.52 -5.49 -7.30
C GLN A 119 -3.83 -6.81 -7.66
N GLU A 120 -2.52 -6.93 -7.45
CA GLU A 120 -1.77 -8.15 -7.76
C GLU A 120 -2.19 -9.33 -6.87
N SER A 121 -2.33 -9.12 -5.55
CA SER A 121 -2.84 -10.18 -4.66
C SER A 121 -4.25 -10.63 -5.03
N ARG A 122 -5.15 -9.71 -5.42
CA ARG A 122 -6.49 -10.08 -5.89
C ARG A 122 -6.44 -10.92 -7.17
N LYS A 123 -5.56 -10.60 -8.12
CA LYS A 123 -5.38 -11.42 -9.34
C LYS A 123 -4.93 -12.83 -8.98
N ILE A 124 -3.93 -12.95 -8.10
CA ILE A 124 -3.38 -14.24 -7.68
C ILE A 124 -4.44 -15.08 -6.95
N VAL A 125 -5.14 -14.51 -5.97
CA VAL A 125 -6.18 -15.22 -5.20
C VAL A 125 -7.36 -15.65 -6.08
N ASN A 126 -7.70 -14.87 -7.11
CA ASN A 126 -8.77 -15.26 -8.04
C ASN A 126 -8.34 -16.39 -8.99
N GLN A 127 -7.04 -16.52 -9.27
CA GLN A 127 -6.51 -17.46 -10.27
C GLN A 127 -6.00 -18.77 -9.66
N TYR A 128 -5.53 -18.76 -8.42
CA TYR A 128 -4.89 -19.89 -7.75
C TYR A 128 -5.58 -20.17 -6.41
N GLY A 129 -5.93 -21.42 -6.13
CA GLY A 129 -6.49 -21.79 -4.83
C GLY A 129 -5.49 -22.43 -3.87
N ARG A 130 -4.25 -22.67 -4.31
CA ARG A 130 -3.13 -23.03 -3.43
C ARG A 130 -1.96 -22.10 -3.71
N ILE A 131 -1.56 -21.32 -2.72
CA ILE A 131 -0.50 -20.30 -2.85
C ILE A 131 0.60 -20.64 -1.86
N PHE A 132 1.82 -20.84 -2.37
CA PHE A 132 3.01 -21.08 -1.57
C PHE A 132 3.90 -19.84 -1.65
N VAL A 133 4.34 -19.34 -0.49
CA VAL A 133 5.23 -18.18 -0.38
C VAL A 133 6.43 -18.60 0.46
N GLU A 134 7.60 -18.16 0.05
CA GLU A 134 8.84 -18.41 0.80
C GLU A 134 8.82 -17.71 2.17
N ASP A 135 9.44 -18.34 3.17
CA ASP A 135 9.63 -17.75 4.50
C ASP A 135 10.78 -16.74 4.45
N ILE A 136 10.46 -15.51 4.05
CA ILE A 136 11.46 -14.46 3.85
C ILE A 136 11.63 -13.62 5.10
N THR A 137 12.84 -13.61 5.63
CA THR A 137 13.22 -12.71 6.71
C THR A 137 13.52 -11.32 6.16
N VAL A 138 12.65 -10.34 6.44
CA VAL A 138 12.73 -8.94 5.95
C VAL A 138 14.09 -8.25 6.23
N ASN A 139 14.82 -8.71 7.25
CA ASN A 139 16.16 -8.20 7.57
C ASN A 139 17.21 -8.57 6.51
N GLU A 140 17.10 -9.74 5.88
CA GLU A 140 18.04 -10.21 4.85
C GLU A 140 17.89 -9.41 3.56
N MET A 141 16.66 -9.05 3.19
CA MET A 141 16.37 -8.20 2.02
C MET A 141 16.91 -6.77 2.17
N ASN A 142 16.94 -6.22 3.40
CA ASN A 142 17.36 -4.84 3.67
C ASN A 142 18.88 -4.67 3.82
N SER A 143 19.63 -5.76 3.97
CA SER A 143 21.08 -5.75 4.21
C SER A 143 21.89 -5.12 3.06
N HIS A 144 21.34 -5.14 1.84
CA HIS A 144 21.96 -4.55 0.66
C HIS A 144 21.35 -3.18 0.34
N ARG A 145 22.01 -2.11 0.79
CA ARG A 145 21.60 -0.70 0.64
C ARG A 145 21.33 -0.25 -0.81
N CYS A 146 21.84 -0.97 -1.81
CA CYS A 146 21.58 -0.76 -3.24
C CYS A 146 20.20 -1.27 -3.71
N LEU A 147 19.58 -2.17 -2.95
CA LEU A 147 18.31 -2.83 -3.29
C LEU A 147 17.09 -2.06 -2.76
N ASN A 148 17.24 -1.29 -1.67
CA ASN A 148 16.13 -0.62 -0.94
C ASN A 148 15.53 0.61 -1.64
N ARG A 149 16.06 1.02 -2.81
CA ARG A 149 15.58 2.21 -3.52
C ARG A 149 14.60 1.90 -4.64
N SER A 150 14.29 0.63 -4.88
CA SER A 150 13.41 0.14 -5.95
C SER A 150 11.99 0.66 -5.78
#